data_AF-A0A2V7TQJ7-F1
#
_entry.id   AF-A0A2V7TQJ7-F1
#
_cell.length_a   1.000
_cell.length_b   1.000
_cell.length_c   1.000
_cell.angle_alpha   90.00
_cell.angle_beta   90.00
_cell.angle_gamma   90.00
#
_symmetry.space_group_name_H-M   'P 1'
#
loop_
_entity.id
_entity.type
_entity.pdbx_description
1 polymer ?
#
loop_
_entity_poly.entity_id
_entity_poly.type
_entity_poly.pdbx_seq_one_letter_code
_entity_poly.pdbx_strand_id
1 'polypeptide(L)'
;MRVEHPGLFDLQVNGFAGVDFNRPDVAAAELDHAAEAMRRTGVTRFLPTLITAPLDAFSACARALARWKHPGMAGIHAEGPYISPTEARGAHPPAHI
;
A
#
# COMPACT_ATOMS: atom_id res chain seq x y z
N MET A 1 -33.10 7.74 -2.94
CA MET A 1 -32.26 8.84 -2.44
C MET A 1 -30.85 8.63 -2.97
N ARG A 2 -30.27 9.61 -3.68
CA ARG A 2 -28.89 9.58 -4.18
C ARG A 2 -28.07 10.53 -3.32
N VAL A 3 -26.90 10.09 -2.86
CA VAL A 3 -25.98 10.89 -2.05
C VAL A 3 -24.70 11.09 -2.84
N GLU A 4 -24.21 12.33 -2.90
CA GLU A 4 -22.98 12.71 -3.60
C GLU A 4 -21.95 13.20 -2.57
N HIS A 5 -20.74 12.66 -2.65
CA HIS A 5 -19.63 12.97 -1.74
C HIS A 5 -18.32 13.06 -2.53
N PRO A 6 -17.29 13.72 -1.99
CA PRO A 6 -15.92 13.58 -2.48
C PRO A 6 -15.50 12.11 -2.49
N GLY A 7 -14.56 11.76 -3.39
CA GLY A 7 -13.98 10.42 -3.41
C GLY A 7 -13.27 10.09 -2.11
N LEU A 8 -13.30 8.81 -1.72
CA LEU A 8 -12.66 8.34 -0.50
C LEU A 8 -11.14 8.42 -0.60
N PHE A 9 -10.51 8.69 0.54
CA PHE A 9 -9.07 8.60 0.71
C PHE A 9 -8.77 7.39 1.59
N ASP A 10 -8.10 6.37 1.04
CA ASP A 10 -7.62 5.22 1.80
C ASP A 10 -6.20 5.46 2.33
N LEU A 11 -6.07 5.70 3.63
CA LEU A 11 -4.79 6.01 4.26
C LEU A 11 -3.91 4.77 4.46
N GLN A 12 -4.47 3.57 4.34
CA GLN A 12 -3.74 2.34 4.64
C GLN A 12 -4.31 1.13 3.90
N VAL A 13 -3.65 0.77 2.80
CA VAL A 13 -4.00 -0.40 1.98
C VAL A 13 -2.74 -1.17 1.62
N ASN A 14 -2.59 -2.39 2.15
CA ASN A 14 -1.42 -3.23 1.90
C ASN A 14 -1.44 -3.89 0.50
N GLY A 15 -2.63 -4.05 -0.07
CA GLY A 15 -2.89 -4.63 -1.39
C GLY A 15 -4.38 -4.61 -1.72
N PHE A 16 -4.73 -4.73 -3.00
CA PHE A 16 -6.12 -4.71 -3.44
C PHE A 16 -6.33 -5.53 -4.71
N ALA A 17 -7.51 -6.15 -4.86
CA ALA A 17 -7.89 -6.94 -6.04
C ALA A 17 -6.86 -8.02 -6.47
N GLY A 18 -6.24 -8.69 -5.49
CA GLY A 18 -5.26 -9.76 -5.73
C GLY A 18 -3.83 -9.27 -5.96
N VAL A 19 -3.60 -7.95 -5.90
CA VAL A 19 -2.26 -7.35 -6.02
C VAL A 19 -1.76 -6.95 -4.63
N ASP A 20 -0.58 -7.43 -4.26
CA ASP A 20 0.10 -7.08 -3.02
C ASP A 20 1.19 -6.04 -3.30
N PHE A 21 1.14 -4.90 -2.61
CA PHE A 21 2.13 -3.83 -2.77
C PHE A 21 3.47 -4.16 -2.06
N ASN A 22 3.50 -5.22 -1.24
CA ASN A 22 4.69 -5.72 -0.57
C ASN A 22 5.49 -6.73 -1.41
N ARG A 23 5.17 -6.86 -2.71
CA ARG A 23 5.94 -7.63 -3.68
C ARG A 23 6.98 -6.75 -4.41
N PRO A 24 8.29 -7.04 -4.29
CA PRO A 24 9.34 -6.26 -4.95
C PRO A 24 9.26 -6.23 -6.48
N ASP A 25 8.63 -7.25 -7.07
CA ASP A 25 8.52 -7.48 -8.51
C ASP A 25 7.15 -7.11 -9.09
N VAL A 26 6.31 -6.38 -8.33
CA VAL A 26 4.99 -5.96 -8.78
C VAL A 26 5.10 -5.11 -10.06
N ALA A 27 4.40 -5.54 -11.10
CA ALA A 27 4.41 -4.83 -12.37
C ALA A 27 3.55 -3.57 -12.30
N ALA A 28 3.92 -2.53 -13.07
CA ALA A 28 3.10 -1.31 -13.18
C ALA A 28 1.65 -1.61 -13.62
N ALA A 29 1.46 -2.59 -14.51
CA ALA A 29 0.14 -3.04 -14.94
C ALA A 29 -0.68 -3.69 -13.82
N GLU A 30 -0.04 -4.40 -12.88
CA GLU A 30 -0.72 -4.93 -11.67
C GLU A 30 -1.14 -3.77 -10.75
N LEU A 31 -0.27 -2.77 -10.58
CA LEU A 31 -0.60 -1.57 -9.79
C LEU A 31 -1.76 -0.78 -10.41
N ASP A 32 -1.77 -0.61 -11.74
CA ASP A 32 -2.89 0.02 -12.47
C ASP A 32 -4.19 -0.76 -12.28
N HIS A 33 -4.13 -2.09 -12.33
CA HIS A 33 -5.28 -2.95 -12.06
C HIS A 33 -5.85 -2.73 -10.65
N ALA A 34 -4.98 -2.69 -9.64
CA ALA A 34 -5.38 -2.44 -8.25
C ALA A 34 -5.98 -1.04 -8.08
N ALA A 35 -5.37 -0.02 -8.68
CA ALA A 35 -5.84 1.37 -8.63
C ALA A 35 -7.23 1.53 -9.23
N GLU A 36 -7.46 0.95 -10.40
CA GLU A 36 -8.76 0.99 -11.07
C GLU A 36 -9.80 0.19 -10.28
N ALA A 37 -9.42 -0.93 -9.66
CA ALA A 37 -10.31 -1.69 -8.78
C ALA A 37 -10.71 -0.90 -7.52
N MET A 38 -9.78 -0.18 -6.88
CA MET A 38 -10.06 0.74 -5.77
C MET A 38 -10.96 1.90 -6.22
N ARG A 39 -10.74 2.45 -7.42
CA ARG A 39 -11.59 3.51 -7.97
C ARG A 39 -13.04 3.07 -8.11
N ARG A 40 -13.28 1.81 -8.49
CA ARG A 40 -14.64 1.23 -8.58
C ARG A 40 -15.35 1.10 -7.23
N THR A 41 -14.62 1.14 -6.11
CA THR A 41 -15.21 1.16 -4.75
C THR A 41 -15.35 2.58 -4.18
N GLY A 42 -14.99 3.61 -4.94
CA GLY A 42 -15.08 5.01 -4.55
C GLY A 42 -13.80 5.59 -3.96
N VAL A 43 -12.72 4.81 -3.86
CA VAL A 43 -11.40 5.30 -3.43
C VAL A 43 -10.71 6.00 -4.58
N THR A 44 -10.48 7.31 -4.45
CA THR A 44 -9.84 8.13 -5.49
C THR A 44 -8.42 8.54 -5.15
N ARG A 45 -8.06 8.48 -3.87
CA ARG A 45 -6.71 8.71 -3.36
C ARG A 45 -6.34 7.63 -2.36
N PHE A 46 -5.10 7.18 -2.36
CA PHE A 46 -4.66 6.15 -1.42
C PHE A 46 -3.16 6.22 -1.12
N LEU A 47 -2.77 5.57 -0.02
CA LEU A 47 -1.38 5.29 0.33
C LEU A 47 -1.17 3.77 0.26
N PRO A 48 -0.48 3.22 -0.76
CA PRO A 48 0.01 1.85 -0.70
C PRO A 48 0.88 1.68 0.55
N THR A 49 0.58 0.64 1.33
CA THR A 49 1.18 0.41 2.64
C THR A 49 2.22 -0.68 2.57
N LEU A 50 3.45 -0.30 2.90
CA LEU A 50 4.57 -1.24 3.05
C LEU A 50 4.71 -1.62 4.51
N ILE A 51 4.62 -2.92 4.80
CA ILE A 51 4.74 -3.47 6.15
C ILE A 51 6.18 -3.80 6.51
N THR A 52 6.42 -4.14 7.77
CA THR A 52 7.71 -4.66 8.26
C THR A 52 8.25 -5.78 7.37
N ALA A 53 9.44 -5.56 6.82
CA ALA A 53 10.19 -6.48 5.98
C ALA A 53 11.69 -6.22 6.12
N PRO A 54 12.58 -7.09 5.63
CA PRO A 54 14.00 -6.76 5.49
C PRO A 54 14.20 -5.46 4.71
N LEU A 55 15.18 -4.64 5.09
CA LEU A 55 15.42 -3.32 4.50
C LEU A 55 15.53 -3.35 2.97
N ASP A 56 16.18 -4.37 2.41
CA ASP A 56 16.35 -4.52 0.97
C ASP A 56 15.02 -4.76 0.25
N ALA A 57 14.15 -5.61 0.82
CA ALA A 57 12.83 -5.89 0.29
C ALA A 57 11.92 -4.67 0.38
N PHE A 58 11.88 -4.02 1.55
CA PHE A 58 11.14 -2.78 1.75
C PHE A 58 11.57 -1.71 0.73
N SER A 59 12.89 -1.50 0.59
CA SER A 59 13.44 -0.52 -0.33
C SER A 59 13.13 -0.86 -1.80
N ALA A 60 13.07 -2.15 -2.16
CA ALA A 60 12.70 -2.57 -3.51
C ALA A 60 11.23 -2.23 -3.81
N CYS A 61 10.30 -2.56 -2.90
CA CYS A 61 8.89 -2.21 -3.03
C CYS A 61 8.68 -0.69 -3.09
N ALA A 62 9.34 0.07 -2.20
CA ALA A 62 9.26 1.53 -2.20
C ALA A 62 9.74 2.14 -3.52
N ARG A 63 10.82 1.60 -4.12
CA ARG A 63 11.31 2.04 -5.42
C ARG A 63 10.35 1.70 -6.56
N ALA A 64 9.71 0.52 -6.54
CA ALA A 64 8.70 0.14 -7.53
C ALA A 64 7.50 1.12 -7.49
N LEU A 65 6.97 1.38 -6.29
CA LEU A 65 5.87 2.31 -6.08
C LEU A 65 6.23 3.75 -6.48
N ALA A 66 7.42 4.23 -6.10
CA ALA A 66 7.89 5.57 -6.46
C ALA A 66 8.04 5.77 -7.98
N ARG A 67 8.31 4.70 -8.74
CA ARG A 67 8.42 4.75 -10.21
C ARG A 67 7.07 4.71 -10.93
N TRP A 68 6.02 4.15 -10.31
CA TRP A 68 4.71 3.93 -10.92
C TRP A 68 3.84 5.20 -11.08
N LYS A 69 4.23 6.36 -10.53
CA LYS A 69 3.64 7.70 -10.79
C LYS A 69 2.14 7.71 -11.19
N HIS A 70 1.27 7.25 -10.30
CA HIS A 70 -0.18 7.25 -10.52
C HIS A 70 -0.85 8.45 -9.81
N PRO A 71 -1.80 9.18 -10.43
CA PRO A 71 -2.42 10.37 -9.83
C PRO A 71 -3.22 10.08 -8.55
N GLY A 72 -3.73 8.85 -8.40
CA GLY A 72 -4.39 8.38 -7.18
C GLY A 72 -3.44 8.11 -6.02
N MET A 73 -2.17 7.82 -6.30
CA MET A 73 -1.18 7.51 -5.26
C MET A 73 -0.68 8.82 -4.63
N ALA A 74 -0.98 9.04 -3.35
CA ALA A 74 -0.64 10.28 -2.66
C ALA A 74 0.72 10.22 -1.91
N GLY A 75 1.32 9.04 -1.82
CA GLY A 75 2.55 8.77 -1.08
C GLY A 75 2.70 7.28 -0.80
N ILE A 76 3.56 6.93 0.16
CA ILE A 76 3.70 5.57 0.70
C ILE A 76 3.45 5.66 2.21
N HIS A 77 2.67 4.73 2.75
CA HIS A 77 2.54 4.55 4.19
C HIS A 77 3.51 3.44 4.63
N ALA A 78 4.51 3.79 5.45
CA ALA A 78 5.42 2.82 6.06
C ALA A 78 4.84 2.33 7.39
N GLU A 79 4.25 1.13 7.39
CA GLU A 79 3.70 0.48 8.57
C GLU A 79 4.78 -0.42 9.20
N GLY A 80 5.65 0.18 10.01
CA GLY A 80 6.88 -0.45 10.49
C GLY A 80 8.09 -0.17 9.58
N PRO A 81 9.25 -0.80 9.83
CA PRO A 81 9.52 -1.83 10.85
C PRO A 81 9.61 -1.33 12.30
N TYR A 82 9.73 -0.02 12.52
CA TYR A 82 9.97 0.58 13.83
C TYR A 82 8.73 0.59 14.73
N ILE A 83 8.28 -0.60 15.13
CA ILE A 83 7.13 -0.84 16.02
C ILE A 83 7.59 -1.54 17.30
N SER A 84 6.69 -1.74 18.26
CA SER A 84 7.03 -2.45 19.49
C SER A 84 7.31 -3.95 19.21
N PRO A 85 8.44 -4.51 19.68
CA PRO A 85 8.76 -5.91 19.46
C PRO A 85 7.98 -6.86 20.38
N THR A 86 7.43 -6.34 21.49
CA THR A 86 6.78 -7.15 22.54
C THR A 86 5.27 -6.93 22.59
N GLU A 87 4.79 -5.74 22.23
CA GLU A 87 3.38 -5.37 22.31
C GLU A 87 2.87 -4.97 20.92
N ALA A 88 1.61 -5.29 20.61
CA ALA A 88 0.91 -4.80 19.41
C ALA A 88 1.59 -5.09 18.05
N ARG A 89 2.51 -6.05 17.96
CA ARG A 89 3.16 -6.48 16.69
C ARG A 89 2.17 -6.92 15.61
N GLY A 90 1.06 -7.55 15.99
CA GLY A 90 0.11 -8.12 15.04
C GLY A 90 0.78 -9.07 14.03
N ALA A 91 0.53 -8.83 12.73
CA ALA A 91 1.04 -9.66 11.63
C ALA A 91 2.49 -9.38 11.22
N HIS A 92 3.15 -8.36 11.79
CA HIS A 92 4.50 -7.95 11.38
C HIS A 92 5.54 -9.00 11.79
N PRO A 93 6.46 -9.46 10.92
CA PRO A 93 7.43 -10.51 11.25
C PRO A 93 8.39 -10.09 12.39
N PRO A 94 8.53 -10.87 13.48
CA PRO A 94 9.37 -10.49 14.63
C PRO A 94 10.84 -10.30 14.29
N ALA A 95 11.33 -11.02 13.28
CA ALA A 95 12.74 -10.98 12.88
C ALA A 95 13.17 -9.65 12.25
N HIS A 96 12.24 -8.75 11.98
CA HIS A 96 12.48 -7.50 11.25
C HIS A 96 11.94 -6.26 11.98
N ILE A 97 11.61 -6.39 13.27
CA ILE A 97 11.13 -5.31 14.15
C ILE A 97 12.28 -4.86 15.05
#